data_AF-A0A7Y4Y236-F1
#
_entry.id   AF-A0A7Y4Y236-F1
#
_cell.length_a   1.000
_cell.length_b   1.000
_cell.length_c   1.000
_cell.angle_alpha   90.00
_cell.angle_beta   90.00
_cell.angle_gamma   90.00
#
_symmetry.space_group_name_H-M   'P 1'
#
loop_
_entity.id
_entity.type
_entity.pdbx_description
1 polymer ?
#
loop_
_entity_poly.entity_id
_entity_poly.type
_entity_poly.pdbx_seq_one_letter_code
_entity_poly.pdbx_strand_id
1 'polypeptide(L)'
;MDNHKRSSSTPRTDTVSAGDRGARGIVFWLVAALILVVAASQFGPLKRYLTVPPLSARKLPAAAPADTATPSAPAGPAVPVVAEPLPPPAPRIASTPAASEQMPTLMLKEPPPAQAIASSLPEGEAGLVEAMRKGLLRPASGSDLSVWKSRWSQANSRSVPRTFDERTRMMTTYVIQRDLDIPAGLSGAHSVVFVLERGVPYPRGDAGHSVILDQATGACMGAVCGMLLSED
;
A
#
# COMPACT_ATOMS: atom_id res chain seq x y z
N MET A 1 10.71 -34.35 -66.68
CA MET A 1 11.34 -35.23 -65.67
C MET A 1 11.04 -34.63 -64.30
N ASP A 2 9.77 -34.49 -63.91
CA ASP A 2 8.89 -35.56 -63.39
C ASP A 2 9.50 -36.24 -62.16
N ASN A 3 9.02 -35.95 -60.94
CA ASN A 3 7.98 -36.81 -60.36
C ASN A 3 7.44 -36.31 -59.01
N HIS A 4 6.16 -36.57 -58.83
CA HIS A 4 5.30 -36.29 -57.69
C HIS A 4 5.68 -37.02 -56.40
N LYS A 5 5.38 -36.42 -55.24
CA LYS A 5 4.71 -37.14 -54.14
C LYS A 5 3.89 -36.21 -53.24
N ARG A 6 2.59 -36.10 -53.54
CA ARG A 6 1.56 -35.63 -52.60
C ARG A 6 1.39 -36.69 -51.52
N SER A 7 1.44 -36.29 -50.24
CA SER A 7 0.83 -37.06 -49.15
C SER A 7 -0.42 -36.33 -48.70
N SER A 8 -1.55 -36.92 -49.07
CA SER A 8 -2.89 -36.55 -48.63
C SER A 8 -3.18 -37.20 -47.27
N SER A 9 -3.27 -36.39 -46.21
CA SER A 9 -3.79 -36.80 -44.92
C SER A 9 -5.33 -36.65 -44.93
N THR A 10 -6.03 -37.77 -44.89
CA THR A 10 -7.48 -37.84 -44.71
C THR A 10 -7.86 -37.48 -43.26
N PRO A 11 -8.87 -36.62 -43.05
CA PRO A 11 -9.44 -36.41 -41.72
C PRO A 11 -10.35 -37.59 -41.33
N ARG A 12 -10.08 -38.16 -40.16
CA ARG A 12 -10.87 -39.20 -39.50
C ARG A 12 -12.14 -38.54 -38.92
N THR A 13 -13.30 -38.89 -39.45
CA THR A 13 -14.60 -38.47 -38.92
C THR A 13 -15.01 -39.41 -37.78
N ASP A 14 -14.69 -39.02 -36.55
CA ASP A 14 -15.23 -39.68 -35.37
C ASP A 14 -16.69 -39.25 -35.18
N THR A 15 -17.59 -40.20 -35.44
CA THR A 15 -19.03 -40.06 -35.20
C THR A 15 -19.30 -40.23 -33.72
N VAL A 16 -19.42 -39.11 -33.00
CA VAL A 16 -19.85 -39.11 -31.59
C VAL A 16 -21.36 -39.36 -31.52
N SER A 17 -21.69 -40.50 -30.93
CA SER A 17 -23.03 -41.00 -30.62
C SER A 17 -23.90 -39.93 -29.92
N ALA A 18 -24.99 -39.57 -30.59
CA ALA A 18 -26.03 -38.68 -30.08
C ALA A 18 -27.03 -39.48 -29.24
N GLY A 19 -26.69 -39.77 -27.98
CA GLY A 19 -27.53 -40.60 -27.10
C GLY A 19 -27.76 -40.09 -25.68
N ASP A 20 -27.02 -39.08 -25.19
CA ASP A 20 -27.00 -38.82 -23.74
C ASP A 20 -26.94 -37.33 -23.34
N ARG A 21 -27.63 -36.46 -24.11
CA ARG A 21 -27.69 -35.00 -23.84
C ARG A 21 -29.03 -34.48 -23.29
N GLY A 22 -30.04 -35.34 -23.14
CA GLY A 22 -31.39 -34.91 -22.78
C GLY A 22 -31.59 -34.49 -21.31
N ALA A 23 -30.98 -35.20 -20.36
CA ALA A 23 -31.28 -34.99 -18.94
C ALA A 23 -30.43 -33.88 -18.27
N ARG A 24 -29.17 -33.72 -18.70
CA ARG A 24 -28.23 -32.74 -18.11
C ARG A 24 -28.46 -31.30 -18.58
N GLY A 25 -28.99 -31.12 -19.79
CA GLY A 25 -29.31 -29.78 -20.32
C GLY A 25 -30.45 -29.10 -19.56
N ILE A 26 -31.46 -29.87 -19.14
CA ILE A 26 -32.64 -29.33 -18.44
C ILE A 26 -32.28 -28.83 -17.05
N VAL A 27 -31.47 -29.59 -16.30
CA VAL A 27 -31.01 -29.16 -14.97
C VAL A 27 -30.17 -27.89 -15.05
N PHE A 28 -29.29 -27.79 -16.06
CA PHE A 28 -28.47 -26.59 -16.26
C PHE A 28 -29.32 -25.35 -16.58
N TRP A 29 -30.33 -25.50 -17.44
CA TRP A 29 -31.26 -24.41 -17.77
C TRP A 29 -32.13 -23.99 -16.59
N LEU A 30 -32.58 -24.92 -15.75
CA LEU A 30 -33.35 -24.60 -14.54
C LEU A 30 -32.50 -23.86 -13.51
N VAL A 31 -31.23 -24.25 -13.32
CA VAL A 31 -30.31 -23.56 -12.40
C VAL A 31 -29.97 -22.16 -12.93
N ALA A 32 -29.70 -22.01 -14.23
CA ALA A 32 -29.43 -20.71 -14.83
C ALA A 32 -30.64 -19.76 -14.73
N ALA A 33 -31.85 -20.27 -14.96
CA ALA A 33 -33.08 -19.50 -14.79
C ALA A 33 -33.31 -19.09 -13.33
N LEU A 34 -33.04 -19.97 -12.37
CA LEU A 34 -33.15 -19.67 -10.95
C LEU A 34 -32.16 -18.57 -10.53
N ILE A 35 -30.91 -18.63 -11.00
CA ILE A 35 -29.89 -17.60 -10.74
C ILE A 35 -30.34 -16.24 -11.31
N LEU A 36 -30.90 -16.21 -12.52
CA LEU A 36 -31.43 -14.99 -13.14
C LEU A 36 -32.59 -14.39 -12.34
N VAL A 37 -33.51 -15.22 -11.85
CA VAL A 37 -34.64 -14.75 -11.01
C VAL A 37 -34.13 -14.19 -9.68
N VAL A 38 -33.17 -14.86 -9.02
CA VAL A 38 -32.57 -14.38 -7.78
C VAL A 38 -31.83 -13.06 -8.01
N ALA A 39 -31.02 -12.96 -9.07
CA ALA A 39 -30.32 -11.72 -9.42
C ALA A 39 -31.32 -10.57 -9.68
N ALA A 40 -32.38 -10.81 -10.45
CA ALA A 40 -33.41 -9.80 -10.71
C ALA A 40 -34.18 -9.39 -9.44
N SER A 41 -34.34 -10.27 -8.45
CA SER A 41 -34.99 -9.95 -7.17
C SER A 41 -34.11 -9.11 -6.23
N GLN A 42 -32.78 -9.28 -6.28
CA GLN A 42 -31.84 -8.49 -5.49
C GLN A 42 -31.57 -7.11 -6.12
N PHE A 43 -31.73 -6.99 -7.44
CA PHE A 43 -31.68 -5.74 -8.19
C PHE A 43 -33.10 -5.26 -8.53
N GLY A 44 -33.87 -4.92 -7.50
CA GLY A 44 -35.15 -4.22 -7.69
C GLY A 44 -34.99 -2.94 -8.55
N PRO A 45 -36.08 -2.43 -9.15
CA PRO A 45 -36.00 -1.32 -10.09
C PRO A 45 -35.34 -0.09 -9.44
N LEU A 46 -34.15 0.25 -9.94
CA LEU A 46 -33.39 1.49 -9.73
C LEU A 46 -34.19 2.71 -10.23
N LYS A 47 -35.34 3.00 -9.61
CA LYS A 47 -36.21 4.15 -9.93
C LYS A 47 -36.28 5.20 -8.81
N ARG A 48 -35.29 5.27 -7.92
CA ARG A 48 -35.30 6.24 -6.80
C ARG A 48 -34.04 7.09 -6.59
N TYR A 49 -33.12 7.15 -7.55
CA TYR A 49 -31.93 8.03 -7.44
C TYR A 49 -31.76 9.04 -8.60
N LEU A 50 -32.86 9.47 -9.20
CA LEU A 50 -32.88 10.69 -10.03
C LEU A 50 -33.79 11.73 -9.38
N THR A 51 -33.40 12.18 -8.20
CA THR A 51 -33.88 13.46 -7.66
C THR A 51 -32.64 14.33 -7.51
N VAL A 52 -32.23 14.92 -8.63
CA VAL A 52 -31.23 15.98 -8.65
C VAL A 52 -31.88 17.17 -7.94
N PRO A 53 -31.39 17.64 -6.79
CA PRO A 53 -31.91 18.87 -6.21
C PRO A 53 -31.68 20.02 -7.20
N PRO A 54 -32.63 20.95 -7.36
CA PRO A 54 -32.40 22.12 -8.18
C PRO A 54 -31.20 22.87 -7.62
N LEU A 55 -30.22 23.16 -8.48
CA LEU A 55 -29.13 24.07 -8.20
C LEU A 55 -29.76 25.39 -7.74
N SER A 56 -29.72 25.66 -6.43
CA SER A 56 -29.91 27.01 -5.93
C SER A 56 -28.90 27.88 -6.65
N ALA A 57 -29.41 28.78 -7.50
CA ALA A 57 -28.66 29.86 -8.12
C ALA A 57 -28.03 30.69 -7.01
N ARG A 58 -26.81 30.30 -6.60
CA ARG A 58 -25.97 31.11 -5.75
C ARG A 58 -25.61 32.31 -6.61
N LYS A 59 -26.27 33.43 -6.31
CA LYS A 59 -25.99 34.75 -6.87
C LYS A 59 -24.48 34.96 -6.77
N LEU A 60 -23.77 34.85 -7.91
CA LEU A 60 -22.38 35.25 -7.99
C LEU A 60 -22.33 36.72 -7.56
N PRO A 61 -21.54 37.10 -6.53
CA PRO A 61 -21.23 38.51 -6.35
C PRO A 61 -20.53 38.97 -7.63
N ALA A 62 -21.01 40.12 -8.14
CA ALA A 62 -20.44 40.77 -9.30
C ALA A 62 -18.91 40.88 -9.14
N ALA A 63 -18.20 40.50 -10.19
CA ALA A 63 -16.76 40.69 -10.29
C ALA A 63 -16.42 42.16 -9.97
N ALA A 64 -15.76 42.37 -8.84
CA ALA A 64 -15.07 43.63 -8.58
C ALA A 64 -13.95 43.78 -9.61
N PRO A 65 -13.71 44.98 -10.16
CA PRO A 65 -12.61 45.22 -11.08
C PRO A 65 -11.28 44.89 -10.41
N ALA A 66 -10.40 44.26 -11.19
CA ALA A 66 -9.04 43.94 -10.80
C ALA A 66 -8.26 45.24 -10.57
N ASP A 67 -8.18 45.67 -9.31
CA ASP A 67 -7.17 46.64 -8.90
C ASP A 67 -5.81 45.94 -8.92
N THR A 68 -4.98 46.39 -9.85
CA THR A 68 -3.52 46.22 -9.88
C THR A 68 -2.92 46.65 -8.53
N ALA A 69 -2.82 45.71 -7.60
CA ALA A 69 -2.04 45.87 -6.38
C ALA A 69 -0.78 45.00 -6.49
N THR A 70 0.30 45.67 -6.90
CA THR A 70 1.69 45.24 -6.71
C THR A 70 1.91 44.76 -5.28
N PRO A 71 2.34 43.51 -5.03
CA PRO A 71 2.82 43.15 -3.71
C PRO A 71 4.18 43.82 -3.50
N SER A 72 4.17 45.00 -2.87
CA SER A 72 5.35 45.56 -2.21
C SER A 72 5.71 44.63 -1.06
N ALA A 73 6.84 43.94 -1.19
CA ALA A 73 7.48 43.22 -0.12
C ALA A 73 7.76 44.19 1.05
N PRO A 74 7.28 43.94 2.27
CA PRO A 74 7.81 44.64 3.42
C PRO A 74 9.23 44.12 3.67
N ALA A 75 10.20 45.00 3.50
CA ALA A 75 11.53 44.85 4.06
C ALA A 75 11.39 44.74 5.59
N GLY A 76 11.40 43.50 6.09
CA GLY A 76 11.49 43.26 7.52
C GLY A 76 12.81 43.82 8.04
N PRO A 77 12.82 44.51 9.20
CA PRO A 77 14.05 44.99 9.80
C PRO A 77 14.96 43.80 10.14
N ALA A 78 16.24 43.94 9.76
CA ALA A 78 17.31 43.03 10.15
C ALA A 78 17.35 42.92 11.68
N VAL A 79 16.99 41.76 12.21
CA VAL A 79 17.20 41.44 13.61
C VAL A 79 18.70 41.18 13.80
N PRO A 80 19.40 41.90 14.68
CA PRO A 80 20.78 41.58 15.00
C PRO A 80 20.82 40.21 15.68
N VAL A 81 21.59 39.29 15.09
CA VAL A 81 21.98 38.03 15.71
C VAL A 81 22.81 38.38 16.94
N VAL A 82 22.21 38.27 18.12
CA VAL A 82 22.93 38.23 19.38
C VAL A 82 23.64 36.89 19.43
N ALA A 83 24.98 36.92 19.33
CA ALA A 83 25.82 35.76 19.54
C ALA A 83 25.65 35.29 20.99
N GLU A 84 25.05 34.12 21.18
CA GLU A 84 24.99 33.46 22.47
C GLU A 84 26.41 33.02 22.87
N PRO A 85 26.89 33.37 24.08
CA PRO A 85 28.20 32.95 24.56
C PRO A 85 28.27 31.42 24.70
N LEU A 86 29.27 30.82 24.07
CA LEU A 86 29.60 29.41 24.23
C LEU A 86 29.74 29.05 25.73
N PRO A 87 29.09 27.97 26.21
CA PRO A 87 29.31 27.50 27.57
C PRO A 87 30.75 27.00 27.74
N PRO A 88 31.37 27.22 28.92
CA PRO A 88 32.74 26.77 29.18
C PRO A 88 32.85 25.24 29.13
N PRO A 89 34.01 24.71 28.71
CA PRO A 89 34.25 23.26 28.72
C PRO A 89 34.21 22.72 30.14
N ALA A 90 33.41 21.68 30.35
CA ALA A 90 33.31 20.98 31.63
C ALA A 90 34.68 20.46 32.10
N PRO A 91 34.98 20.50 33.41
CA PRO A 91 36.22 19.97 33.95
C PRO A 91 36.29 18.45 33.78
N ARG A 92 37.43 17.97 33.28
CA ARG A 92 37.80 16.55 33.26
C ARG A 92 37.99 16.08 34.69
N ILE A 93 37.05 15.30 35.22
CA ILE A 93 37.24 14.60 36.48
C ILE A 93 38.19 13.44 36.23
N ALA A 94 39.32 13.49 36.92
CA ALA A 94 40.36 12.48 36.93
C ALA A 94 39.82 11.16 37.51
N SER A 95 40.16 10.06 36.84
CA SER A 95 39.95 8.71 37.32
C SER A 95 40.83 8.44 38.55
N THR A 96 40.22 8.11 39.67
CA THR A 96 40.89 7.49 40.82
C THR A 96 40.76 5.96 40.69
N PRO A 97 41.84 5.17 40.82
CA PRO A 97 41.74 3.73 40.95
C PRO A 97 41.62 3.30 42.42
N ALA A 98 41.14 2.07 42.60
CA ALA A 98 41.17 1.24 43.79
C ALA A 98 40.04 1.41 44.82
N ALA A 99 39.19 0.39 44.92
CA ALA A 99 39.29 -0.56 46.03
C ALA A 99 38.41 -1.78 45.72
N SER A 100 39.01 -2.97 45.71
CA SER A 100 38.30 -4.25 45.72
C SER A 100 37.60 -4.41 47.07
N GLU A 101 36.28 -4.47 47.06
CA GLU A 101 35.53 -5.20 48.09
C GLU A 101 34.84 -6.38 47.40
N GLN A 102 35.39 -7.55 47.66
CA GLN A 102 34.80 -8.85 47.31
C GLN A 102 33.50 -9.00 48.10
N MET A 103 32.36 -8.86 47.44
CA MET A 103 31.10 -9.34 47.97
C MET A 103 30.95 -10.85 47.69
N PRO A 104 30.34 -11.62 48.62
CA PRO A 104 30.11 -13.04 48.43
C PRO A 104 29.22 -13.25 47.21
N THR A 105 29.68 -14.09 46.29
CA THR A 105 28.93 -14.56 45.13
C THR A 105 27.70 -15.32 45.60
N LEU A 106 26.59 -14.61 45.78
CA LEU A 106 25.27 -15.22 45.64
C LEU A 106 25.20 -15.66 44.17
N MET A 107 25.40 -16.95 43.96
CA MET A 107 25.13 -17.63 42.69
C MET A 107 23.68 -17.35 42.32
N LEU A 108 23.44 -16.23 41.64
CA LEU A 108 22.27 -16.09 40.79
C LEU A 108 22.40 -17.25 39.82
N LYS A 109 21.54 -18.25 39.97
CA LYS A 109 21.28 -19.23 38.93
C LYS A 109 21.15 -18.45 37.65
N GLU A 110 22.12 -18.66 36.75
CA GLU A 110 22.20 -17.97 35.48
C GLU A 110 20.78 -17.99 34.88
N PRO A 111 20.16 -16.81 34.65
CA PRO A 111 18.89 -16.82 33.96
C PRO A 111 19.14 -17.57 32.66
N PRO A 112 18.34 -18.60 32.33
CA PRO A 112 18.54 -19.37 31.10
C PRO A 112 18.73 -18.36 29.97
N PRO A 113 19.73 -18.56 29.08
CA PRO A 113 20.13 -17.56 28.09
C PRO A 113 18.85 -17.05 27.50
N ALA A 114 18.60 -15.74 27.67
CA ALA A 114 17.33 -15.11 27.33
C ALA A 114 16.93 -15.72 26.00
N GLN A 115 15.95 -16.62 26.04
CA GLN A 115 15.44 -17.20 24.82
C GLN A 115 15.03 -15.95 24.08
N ALA A 116 15.71 -15.66 22.98
CA ALA A 116 15.28 -14.64 22.07
C ALA A 116 13.90 -15.13 21.61
N ILE A 117 12.87 -14.80 22.38
CA ILE A 117 11.52 -14.73 21.90
C ILE A 117 11.58 -13.51 21.01
N ALA A 118 12.22 -13.68 19.86
CA ALA A 118 11.95 -12.88 18.69
C ALA A 118 10.45 -13.07 18.50
N SER A 119 9.69 -12.14 19.07
CA SER A 119 8.25 -12.07 18.86
C SER A 119 8.06 -11.52 17.45
N SER A 120 8.58 -12.26 16.46
CA SER A 120 8.39 -11.99 15.06
C SER A 120 6.92 -12.24 14.77
N LEU A 121 6.33 -11.36 13.95
CA LEU A 121 4.98 -11.57 13.48
C LEU A 121 4.89 -12.94 12.77
N PRO A 122 3.73 -13.63 12.84
CA PRO A 122 3.48 -14.80 12.02
C PRO A 122 3.75 -14.51 10.54
N GLU A 123 4.00 -15.53 9.74
CA GLU A 123 4.21 -15.34 8.31
C GLU A 123 2.90 -15.04 7.57
N GLY A 124 3.03 -14.44 6.39
CA GLY A 124 1.95 -14.20 5.45
C GLY A 124 0.84 -13.33 6.01
N GLU A 125 -0.40 -13.69 5.67
CA GLU A 125 -1.60 -12.96 6.08
C GLU A 125 -1.79 -12.93 7.61
N ALA A 126 -1.44 -14.01 8.32
CA ALA A 126 -1.54 -14.04 9.78
C ALA A 126 -0.66 -12.97 10.45
N GLY A 127 0.51 -12.68 9.84
CA GLY A 127 1.38 -11.59 10.27
C GLY A 127 0.76 -10.22 10.10
N LEU A 128 0.08 -9.99 8.98
CA LEU A 128 -0.62 -8.74 8.70
C LEU A 128 -1.77 -8.51 9.69
N VAL A 129 -2.57 -9.55 9.96
CA VAL A 129 -3.67 -9.50 10.93
C VAL A 129 -3.14 -9.18 12.34
N GLU A 130 -2.06 -9.84 12.75
CA GLU A 130 -1.44 -9.60 14.04
C GLU A 130 -0.85 -8.18 14.14
N ALA A 131 -0.24 -7.68 13.06
CA ALA A 131 0.27 -6.31 13.00
C ALA A 131 -0.84 -5.27 13.11
N MET A 132 -2.00 -5.52 12.48
CA MET A 132 -3.19 -4.67 12.64
C MET A 132 -3.72 -4.72 14.08
N ARG A 133 -3.80 -5.92 14.68
CA ARG A 133 -4.24 -6.10 16.07
C ARG A 133 -3.35 -5.36 17.07
N LYS A 134 -2.04 -5.31 16.78
CA LYS A 134 -1.04 -4.57 17.56
C LYS A 134 -1.01 -3.06 17.26
N GLY A 135 -1.79 -2.57 16.29
CA GLY A 135 -1.82 -1.16 15.89
C GLY A 135 -0.56 -0.70 15.15
N LEU A 136 0.19 -1.63 14.55
CA LEU A 136 1.34 -1.33 13.70
C LEU A 136 0.87 -0.99 12.27
N LEU A 137 -0.22 -1.62 11.84
CA LEU A 137 -0.86 -1.41 10.54
C LEU A 137 -2.31 -0.94 10.70
N ARG A 138 -2.80 -0.20 9.72
CA ARG A 138 -4.24 -0.02 9.46
C ARG A 138 -4.56 -0.19 7.98
N PRO A 139 -5.82 -0.41 7.59
CA PRO A 139 -6.22 -0.30 6.20
C PRO A 139 -5.92 1.10 5.66
N ALA A 140 -5.41 1.15 4.43
CA ALA A 140 -5.22 2.41 3.74
C ALA A 140 -6.52 2.94 3.15
N SER A 141 -6.63 4.25 3.14
CA SER A 141 -7.69 5.02 2.50
C SER A 141 -7.20 5.62 1.18
N GLY A 142 -8.12 6.10 0.36
CA GLY A 142 -7.76 6.81 -0.87
C GLY A 142 -6.93 8.09 -0.63
N SER A 143 -7.06 8.72 0.55
CA SER A 143 -6.25 9.90 0.90
C SER A 143 -4.80 9.55 1.19
N ASP A 144 -4.53 8.35 1.73
CA ASP A 144 -3.16 7.90 1.99
C ASP A 144 -2.37 7.74 0.68
N LEU A 145 -3.03 7.20 -0.34
CA LEU A 145 -2.48 7.08 -1.69
C LEU A 145 -2.36 8.44 -2.37
N SER A 146 -3.34 9.35 -2.20
CA SER A 146 -3.27 10.68 -2.83
C SER A 146 -2.13 11.53 -2.30
N VAL A 147 -1.82 11.45 -1.00
CA VAL A 147 -0.66 12.11 -0.38
C VAL A 147 0.62 11.60 -1.05
N TRP A 148 0.79 10.28 -1.17
CA TRP A 148 1.94 9.71 -1.83
C TRP A 148 2.02 10.12 -3.31
N LYS A 149 0.91 10.04 -4.07
CA LYS A 149 0.88 10.43 -5.50
C LYS A 149 1.29 11.89 -5.70
N SER A 150 0.85 12.78 -4.82
CA SER A 150 1.24 14.20 -4.87
C SER A 150 2.75 14.37 -4.65
N ARG A 151 3.32 13.66 -3.68
CA ARG A 151 4.76 13.69 -3.37
C ARG A 151 5.61 13.08 -4.48
N TRP A 152 5.20 11.92 -4.99
CA TRP A 152 5.85 11.28 -6.13
C TRP A 152 5.85 12.21 -7.36
N SER A 153 4.72 12.86 -7.65
CA SER A 153 4.61 13.75 -8.80
C SER A 153 5.51 14.99 -8.69
N GLN A 154 5.62 15.54 -7.48
CA GLN A 154 6.54 16.65 -7.19
C GLN A 154 8.00 16.22 -7.38
N ALA A 155 8.38 15.06 -6.86
CA ALA A 155 9.75 14.56 -6.95
C ALA A 155 10.18 14.20 -8.37
N ASN A 156 9.24 13.76 -9.22
CA ASN A 156 9.54 13.25 -10.57
C ASN A 156 9.16 14.22 -11.70
N SER A 157 8.56 15.37 -11.39
CA SER A 157 8.05 16.34 -12.38
C SER A 157 7.10 15.72 -13.43
N ARG A 158 6.35 14.68 -13.05
CA ARG A 158 5.35 14.01 -13.92
C ARG A 158 4.21 13.44 -13.06
N SER A 159 3.04 13.24 -13.66
CA SER A 159 1.92 12.58 -12.97
C SER A 159 2.13 11.08 -12.85
N VAL A 160 1.61 10.48 -11.77
CA VAL A 160 1.53 9.03 -11.63
C VAL A 160 0.66 8.45 -12.77
N PRO A 161 1.07 7.33 -13.42
CA PRO A 161 0.28 6.69 -14.46
C PRO A 161 -1.14 6.33 -14.01
N ARG A 162 -2.12 6.35 -14.92
CA ARG A 162 -3.51 5.97 -14.60
C ARG A 162 -3.63 4.51 -14.16
N THR A 163 -2.83 3.64 -14.75
CA THR A 163 -2.74 2.20 -14.44
C THR A 163 -2.38 1.93 -12.98
N PHE A 164 -1.72 2.87 -12.30
CA PHE A 164 -1.41 2.75 -10.87
C PHE A 164 -2.66 2.58 -10.02
N ASP A 165 -3.70 3.40 -10.25
CA ASP A 165 -4.93 3.36 -9.46
C ASP A 165 -5.69 2.05 -9.72
N GLU A 166 -5.62 1.50 -10.93
CA GLU A 166 -6.22 0.20 -11.27
C GLU A 166 -5.48 -0.95 -10.60
N ARG A 167 -4.14 -0.97 -10.67
CA ARG A 167 -3.30 -2.00 -10.06
C ARG A 167 -3.40 -2.00 -8.54
N THR A 168 -3.35 -0.84 -7.91
CA THR A 168 -3.46 -0.72 -6.44
C THR A 168 -4.85 -1.08 -5.92
N ARG A 169 -5.93 -0.87 -6.69
CA ARG A 169 -7.28 -1.33 -6.31
C ARG A 169 -7.42 -2.85 -6.28
N MET A 170 -6.60 -3.58 -7.03
CA MET A 170 -6.59 -5.05 -7.02
C MET A 170 -5.74 -5.64 -5.89
N MET A 171 -4.95 -4.80 -5.19
CA MET A 171 -4.08 -5.22 -4.10
C MET A 171 -4.61 -4.71 -2.77
N THR A 172 -4.38 -5.48 -1.71
CA THR A 172 -4.69 -4.99 -0.36
C THR A 172 -3.64 -3.95 0.04
N THR A 173 -4.09 -2.80 0.54
CA THR A 173 -3.22 -1.67 0.89
C THR A 173 -3.31 -1.36 2.38
N TYR A 174 -2.16 -1.26 3.05
CA TYR A 174 -2.03 -0.94 4.47
C TYR A 174 -1.17 0.30 4.69
N VAL A 175 -1.43 1.03 5.77
CA VAL A 175 -0.56 2.12 6.25
C VAL A 175 0.25 1.62 7.44
N ILE A 176 1.57 1.81 7.37
CA ILE A 176 2.50 1.54 8.46
C ILE A 176 2.52 2.77 9.37
N GLN A 177 2.10 2.59 10.63
CA GLN A 177 1.96 3.69 11.60
C GLN A 177 3.12 3.78 12.61
N ARG A 178 3.88 2.69 12.76
CA ARG A 178 4.93 2.51 13.77
C ARG A 178 5.99 1.56 13.23
N ASP A 179 7.06 1.41 14.00
CA ASP A 179 8.13 0.44 13.74
C ASP A 179 7.55 -0.96 13.49
N LEU A 180 7.82 -1.48 12.29
CA LEU A 180 7.30 -2.75 11.80
C LEU A 180 8.44 -3.61 11.28
N ASP A 181 8.49 -4.86 11.74
CA ASP A 181 9.18 -5.93 11.04
C ASP A 181 8.19 -6.54 10.05
N ILE A 182 8.45 -6.46 8.74
CA ILE A 182 7.54 -6.99 7.73
C ILE A 182 7.43 -8.51 7.92
N PRO A 183 6.20 -9.06 8.01
CA PRO A 183 5.99 -10.51 8.02
C PRO A 183 6.67 -11.17 6.81
N ALA A 184 7.39 -12.27 7.03
CA ALA A 184 7.88 -13.07 5.91
C ALA A 184 6.71 -13.68 5.11
N GLY A 185 6.95 -14.15 3.89
CA GLY A 185 5.94 -14.87 3.10
C GLY A 185 4.89 -14.01 2.41
N LEU A 186 5.11 -12.69 2.26
CA LEU A 186 4.22 -11.79 1.51
C LEU A 186 4.48 -11.83 0.00
N SER A 187 4.20 -12.98 -0.60
CA SER A 187 4.38 -13.22 -2.04
C SER A 187 3.10 -13.77 -2.69
N GLY A 188 3.02 -13.68 -4.02
CA GLY A 188 1.88 -14.17 -4.80
C GLY A 188 0.56 -13.51 -4.37
N ALA A 189 -0.42 -14.33 -3.98
CA ALA A 189 -1.74 -13.87 -3.53
C ALA A 189 -1.72 -13.06 -2.23
N HIS A 190 -0.62 -13.12 -1.46
CA HIS A 190 -0.46 -12.37 -0.21
C HIS A 190 0.42 -11.13 -0.37
N SER A 191 0.73 -10.73 -1.61
CA SER A 191 1.42 -9.47 -1.87
C SER A 191 0.52 -8.27 -1.58
N VAL A 192 1.09 -7.25 -0.95
CA VAL A 192 0.34 -6.07 -0.50
C VAL A 192 1.07 -4.78 -0.86
N VAL A 193 0.36 -3.67 -0.73
CA VAL A 193 0.93 -2.32 -0.86
C VAL A 193 1.02 -1.72 0.53
N PHE A 194 2.22 -1.40 0.98
CA PHE A 194 2.43 -0.63 2.20
C PHE A 194 2.56 0.85 1.85
N VAL A 195 1.90 1.70 2.61
CA VAL A 195 2.09 3.14 2.62
C VAL A 195 2.80 3.49 3.92
N LEU A 196 4.03 4.00 3.82
CA LEU A 196 4.80 4.41 4.98
C LEU A 196 4.38 5.83 5.38
N GLU A 197 3.81 5.97 6.57
CA GLU A 197 3.38 7.26 7.11
C GLU A 197 4.60 8.14 7.45
N ARG A 198 4.42 9.46 7.33
CA ARG A 198 5.51 10.41 7.55
C ARG A 198 6.03 10.34 9.00
N GLY A 199 7.35 10.28 9.14
CA GLY A 199 8.01 10.23 10.45
C GLY A 199 8.04 8.83 11.07
N VAL A 200 7.46 7.83 10.40
CA VAL A 200 7.59 6.42 10.80
C VAL A 200 8.90 5.86 10.24
N PRO A 201 9.71 5.16 11.04
CA PRO A 201 10.92 4.50 10.55
C PRO A 201 10.61 3.51 9.44
N TYR A 202 11.57 3.35 8.52
CA TYR A 202 11.48 2.34 7.49
C TYR A 202 11.33 0.95 8.11
N PRO A 203 10.38 0.14 7.60
CA PRO A 203 10.16 -1.19 8.16
C PRO A 203 11.36 -2.08 7.89
N ARG A 204 11.64 -2.96 8.86
CA ARG A 204 12.71 -3.96 8.78
C ARG A 204 12.19 -5.24 8.13
N GLY A 205 13.11 -6.11 7.72
CA GLY A 205 12.76 -7.37 7.05
C GLY A 205 12.63 -7.23 5.53
N ASP A 206 12.12 -8.28 4.88
CA ASP A 206 11.96 -8.34 3.44
C ASP A 206 10.48 -8.14 3.05
N ALA A 207 10.24 -7.20 2.14
CA ALA A 207 8.91 -6.95 1.60
C ALA A 207 8.45 -8.02 0.58
N GLY A 208 9.34 -8.88 0.09
CA GLY A 208 9.04 -9.90 -0.90
C GLY A 208 8.50 -9.28 -2.20
N HIS A 209 7.27 -9.64 -2.58
CA HIS A 209 6.57 -9.06 -3.73
C HIS A 209 5.64 -7.89 -3.35
N SER A 210 5.73 -7.42 -2.11
CA SER A 210 5.03 -6.21 -1.67
C SER A 210 5.81 -4.95 -2.05
N VAL A 211 5.17 -3.80 -1.95
CA VAL A 211 5.81 -2.49 -2.17
C VAL A 211 5.67 -1.59 -0.97
N ILE A 212 6.57 -0.64 -0.85
CA ILE A 212 6.52 0.43 0.15
C ILE A 212 6.47 1.77 -0.58
N LEU A 213 5.40 2.51 -0.32
CA LEU A 213 5.12 3.85 -0.83
C LEU A 213 5.41 4.85 0.29
N ASP A 214 6.54 5.56 0.23
CA ASP A 214 6.94 6.51 1.26
C ASP A 214 6.27 7.88 1.08
N GLN A 215 5.37 8.25 1.99
CA GLN A 215 4.67 9.54 1.93
C GLN A 215 5.57 10.74 2.21
N ALA A 216 6.75 10.56 2.82
CA ALA A 216 7.67 11.66 3.09
C ALA A 216 8.37 12.12 1.80
N THR A 217 8.92 11.17 1.07
CA THR A 217 9.76 11.43 -0.11
C THR A 217 9.02 11.26 -1.44
N GLY A 218 7.91 10.52 -1.44
CA GLY A 218 7.29 10.02 -2.66
C GLY A 218 8.01 8.82 -3.26
N ALA A 219 8.97 8.20 -2.56
CA ALA A 219 9.68 7.03 -3.07
C ALA A 219 8.75 5.81 -3.22
N CYS A 220 9.06 4.96 -4.20
CA CYS A 220 8.51 3.61 -4.33
C CYS A 220 9.66 2.62 -4.15
N MET A 221 9.53 1.68 -3.21
CA MET A 221 10.48 0.59 -3.01
C MET A 221 9.80 -0.76 -3.12
N GLY A 222 10.56 -1.76 -3.59
CA GLY A 222 10.09 -3.14 -3.77
C GLY A 222 10.18 -3.59 -5.22
N ALA A 223 10.17 -4.92 -5.40
CA ALA A 223 10.42 -5.55 -6.69
C ALA A 223 9.39 -5.16 -7.77
N VAL A 224 8.16 -4.85 -7.37
CA VAL A 224 7.08 -4.56 -8.31
C VAL A 224 6.81 -3.06 -8.50
N CYS A 225 7.66 -2.16 -8.02
CA CYS A 225 7.51 -0.72 -8.24
C CYS A 225 7.50 -0.34 -9.73
N GLY A 226 8.40 -0.94 -10.52
CA GLY A 226 8.41 -0.72 -11.97
C GLY A 226 7.11 -1.18 -12.64
N MET A 227 6.54 -2.29 -12.16
CA MET A 227 5.25 -2.79 -12.63
C MET A 227 4.09 -1.91 -12.15
N LEU A 228 4.13 -1.29 -10.96
CA LEU A 228 3.08 -0.35 -10.54
C LEU A 228 3.13 0.99 -11.28
N LEU A 229 4.32 1.40 -11.72
CA LEU A 229 4.58 2.71 -12.31
C LEU A 229 4.81 2.69 -13.83
N SER A 230 4.56 1.56 -14.50
CA SER A 230 4.66 1.49 -15.96
C SER A 230 3.44 2.12 -16.63
N GLU A 231 3.69 2.82 -17.73
CA GLU A 231 2.67 3.14 -18.72
C GLU A 231 2.54 1.91 -19.65
N ASP A 232 1.30 1.52 -19.97
CA ASP A 232 1.03 0.36 -20.85
C ASP A 232 1.46 0.62 -22.30
#